data_AF-A0A2C9LH88-F1
#
_entry.id   AF-A0A2C9LH88-F1
#
_cell.length_a   1.000
_cell.length_b   1.000
_cell.length_c   1.000
_cell.angle_alpha   90.00
_cell.angle_beta   90.00
_cell.angle_gamma   90.00
#
_symmetry.space_group_name_H-M   'P 1'
#
loop_
_entity.id
_entity.type
_entity.pdbx_description
1 polymer ?
#
loop_
_entity_poly.entity_id
_entity_poly.type
_entity_poly.pdbx_seq_one_letter_code
_entity_poly.pdbx_strand_id
1 'polypeptide(L)'
;MEDKDIQFKAHCLRELFKGRFTQDEMLRVLQEFDEDHRQALDFLIGEDPEQVSGFLRKTTNYIETLQEDSRHLLEFLDNSELVIRPSERLFACVTCNRSWWKKVPYRKEVSRCKKCLVRYDAIPKEREWGIGVFHCHRTPNCRTFKLIKRSDTA
;
A
#
# COMPACT_ATOMS: atom_id res chain seq x y z
N MET A 1 1.19 -22.50 1.11
CA MET A 1 0.91 -21.19 1.75
C MET A 1 1.64 -20.07 1.00
N GLU A 2 2.52 -20.45 0.06
CA GLU A 2 3.39 -19.64 -0.78
C GLU A 2 2.67 -18.79 -1.85
N ASP A 3 1.61 -19.31 -2.48
CA ASP A 3 0.96 -18.61 -3.61
C ASP A 3 0.38 -17.23 -3.22
N LYS A 4 -0.08 -17.08 -1.98
CA LYS A 4 -0.55 -15.78 -1.46
C LYS A 4 0.58 -14.79 -1.18
N ASP A 5 1.78 -15.29 -0.88
CA ASP A 5 2.95 -14.47 -0.58
C ASP A 5 3.53 -13.85 -1.85
N ILE A 6 3.66 -14.66 -2.91
CA ILE A 6 4.08 -14.19 -4.25
C ILE A 6 3.13 -13.13 -4.78
N GLN A 7 1.81 -13.34 -4.69
CA GLN A 7 0.81 -12.37 -5.12
C GLN A 7 0.92 -11.04 -4.36
N PHE A 8 1.23 -11.12 -3.07
CA PHE A 8 1.46 -9.93 -2.24
C PHE A 8 2.74 -9.21 -2.64
N LYS A 9 3.86 -9.92 -2.84
CA LYS A 9 5.13 -9.35 -3.34
C LYS A 9 4.95 -8.68 -4.71
N ALA A 10 4.25 -9.34 -5.64
CA ALA A 10 3.95 -8.79 -6.96
C ALA A 10 3.11 -7.51 -6.85
N HIS A 11 2.12 -7.50 -5.94
CA HIS A 11 1.33 -6.31 -5.67
C HIS A 11 2.20 -5.17 -5.11
N CYS A 12 3.11 -5.47 -4.19
CA CYS A 12 4.04 -4.50 -3.62
C CYS A 12 4.96 -3.89 -4.68
N LEU A 13 5.63 -4.70 -5.50
CA LEU A 13 6.47 -4.18 -6.59
C LEU A 13 5.67 -3.32 -7.57
N ARG A 14 4.48 -3.78 -7.96
CA ARG A 14 3.57 -3.01 -8.82
C ARG A 14 3.24 -1.64 -8.23
N GLU A 15 2.99 -1.60 -6.92
CA GLU A 15 2.75 -0.35 -6.22
C GLU A 15 3.98 0.56 -6.23
N LEU A 16 5.19 0.07 -5.99
CA LEU A 16 6.42 0.89 -6.06
C LEU A 16 6.50 1.65 -7.39
N PHE A 17 6.28 0.96 -8.51
CA PHE A 17 6.24 1.55 -9.85
C PHE A 17 4.93 2.27 -10.20
N LYS A 18 4.14 2.69 -9.20
CA LYS A 18 2.90 3.47 -9.36
C LYS A 18 1.86 2.82 -10.30
N GLY A 19 1.87 1.50 -10.43
CA GLY A 19 0.96 0.77 -11.32
C GLY A 19 1.35 0.80 -12.80
N ARG A 20 2.60 1.17 -13.14
CA ARG A 20 3.14 1.12 -14.51
C ARG A 20 3.28 -0.29 -15.09
N PHE A 21 3.15 -1.29 -14.23
CA PHE A 21 3.14 -2.69 -14.58
C PHE A 21 1.82 -3.34 -14.17
N THR A 22 1.44 -4.38 -14.90
CA THR A 22 0.30 -5.22 -14.51
C THR A 22 0.72 -6.21 -13.40
N GLN A 23 -0.27 -6.82 -12.73
CA GLN A 23 0.00 -7.85 -11.75
C GLN A 23 0.75 -9.04 -12.38
N ASP A 24 0.35 -9.45 -13.58
CA ASP A 24 0.91 -10.60 -14.29
C ASP A 24 2.32 -10.32 -14.84
N GLU A 25 2.63 -9.07 -15.19
CA GLU A 25 4.01 -8.66 -15.49
C GLU A 25 4.90 -8.81 -14.26
N MET A 26 4.45 -8.36 -13.09
CA MET A 26 5.22 -8.45 -11.85
C MET A 26 5.40 -9.88 -11.34
N LEU A 27 4.39 -10.72 -11.53
CA LEU A 27 4.49 -12.15 -11.21
C LEU A 27 5.55 -12.83 -12.07
N ARG A 28 5.62 -12.51 -13.37
CA ARG A 28 6.63 -13.06 -14.27
C ARG A 28 8.04 -12.62 -13.89
N VAL A 29 8.22 -11.35 -13.52
CA VAL A 29 9.52 -10.86 -13.02
C VAL A 29 9.89 -11.63 -11.75
N LEU A 30 8.99 -11.73 -10.77
CA LEU A 30 9.29 -12.47 -9.53
C LEU A 30 9.59 -13.95 -9.75
N GLN A 31 8.94 -14.60 -10.70
CA GLN A 31 9.19 -16.01 -11.03
C GLN A 31 10.58 -16.22 -11.64
N GLU A 32 11.08 -15.26 -12.43
CA GLU A 32 12.42 -15.32 -13.02
C GLU A 32 13.53 -15.25 -11.96
N PHE A 33 13.30 -14.47 -10.89
CA PHE A 33 14.26 -14.23 -9.82
C PHE A 33 13.99 -15.04 -8.55
N ASP A 34 13.43 -16.25 -8.67
CA ASP A 34 13.16 -17.18 -7.55
C ASP A 34 12.41 -16.54 -6.37
N GLU A 35 11.40 -15.71 -6.69
CA GLU A 35 10.58 -14.94 -5.75
C GLU A 35 11.33 -13.89 -4.92
N ASP A 36 12.60 -13.62 -5.27
CA ASP A 36 13.40 -12.57 -4.65
C ASP A 36 13.04 -11.19 -5.24
N HIS A 37 12.16 -10.52 -4.51
CA HIS A 37 11.74 -9.16 -4.79
C HIS A 37 12.89 -8.12 -4.84
N ARG A 38 14.06 -8.37 -4.23
CA ARG A 38 15.21 -7.45 -4.30
C ARG A 38 15.92 -7.58 -5.64
N GLN A 39 16.23 -8.81 -6.06
CA GLN A 39 16.86 -9.06 -7.36
C GLN A 39 15.95 -8.62 -8.51
N ALA A 40 14.66 -8.90 -8.41
CA ALA A 40 13.65 -8.42 -9.35
C ALA A 40 13.65 -6.88 -9.50
N LEU A 41 13.88 -6.18 -8.39
CA LEU A 41 13.89 -4.73 -8.35
C LEU A 41 15.20 -4.15 -8.89
N ASP A 42 16.34 -4.74 -8.53
CA ASP A 42 17.65 -4.39 -9.08
C ASP A 42 17.66 -4.57 -10.60
N PHE A 43 17.09 -5.65 -11.11
CA PHE A 43 16.91 -5.84 -12.55
C PHE A 43 16.06 -4.73 -13.20
N LEU A 44 14.93 -4.38 -12.59
CA LEU A 44 14.01 -3.37 -13.15
C LEU A 44 14.60 -1.95 -13.17
N ILE A 45 15.47 -1.62 -12.22
CA ILE A 45 15.99 -0.24 -12.06
C ILE A 45 17.43 -0.11 -12.57
N GLY A 46 18.27 -1.13 -12.39
CA GLY A 46 19.71 -1.09 -12.63
C GLY A 46 20.20 -1.76 -13.92
N GLU A 47 19.42 -2.68 -14.50
CA GLU A 47 19.82 -3.39 -15.73
C GLU A 47 19.61 -2.52 -16.99
N ASP A 48 20.20 -2.96 -18.11
CA ASP A 48 20.06 -2.32 -19.42
C ASP A 48 18.58 -2.21 -19.86
N PRO A 49 18.08 -1.01 -20.21
CA PRO A 49 16.75 -0.80 -20.74
C PRO A 49 16.36 -1.76 -21.86
N GLU A 50 17.29 -2.15 -22.72
CA GLU A 50 17.01 -3.09 -23.82
C GLU A 50 16.64 -4.48 -23.29
N GLN A 51 17.34 -4.97 -22.28
CA GLN A 51 17.08 -6.27 -21.67
C GLN A 51 15.73 -6.29 -20.93
N VAL A 52 15.47 -5.24 -20.13
CA VAL A 52 14.20 -5.09 -19.41
C VAL A 52 13.04 -4.91 -20.40
N SER A 53 13.25 -4.16 -21.49
CA SER A 53 12.25 -3.96 -22.55
C SER A 53 11.94 -5.26 -23.29
N GLY A 54 12.96 -6.08 -23.57
CA GLY A 54 12.81 -7.39 -24.20
C GLY A 54 12.06 -8.37 -23.31
N PHE A 55 12.36 -8.37 -22.01
CA PHE A 55 11.68 -9.22 -21.03
C PHE A 55 10.20 -8.83 -20.85
N LEU A 56 9.93 -7.54 -20.67
CA LEU A 56 8.57 -7.03 -20.44
C LEU A 56 7.78 -6.83 -21.74
N ARG A 57 8.43 -6.99 -22.89
CA ARG A 57 7.90 -6.69 -24.24
C ARG A 57 7.33 -5.27 -24.32
N LYS A 58 8.03 -4.30 -23.72
CA LYS A 58 7.70 -2.87 -23.76
C LYS A 58 8.73 -2.12 -24.59
N THR A 59 8.44 -0.86 -24.93
CA THR A 59 9.38 -0.02 -25.68
C THR A 59 10.54 0.44 -24.80
N THR A 60 11.76 0.48 -25.33
CA THR A 60 12.98 0.93 -24.62
C THR A 60 12.81 2.31 -23.98
N ASN A 61 12.27 3.29 -24.71
CA ASN A 61 12.00 4.64 -24.18
C ASN A 61 11.05 4.63 -22.96
N TYR A 62 10.14 3.66 -22.86
CA TYR A 62 9.25 3.51 -21.70
C TYR A 62 10.00 2.99 -20.47
N ILE A 63 11.03 2.16 -20.66
CA ILE A 63 11.88 1.65 -19.58
C ILE A 63 12.86 2.74 -19.12
N GLU A 64 13.46 3.50 -20.04
CA GLU A 64 14.34 4.62 -19.68
C GLU A 64 13.61 5.65 -18.80
N THR A 65 12.41 6.06 -19.22
CA THR A 65 11.57 6.98 -18.41
C THR A 65 11.16 6.37 -17.07
N LEU A 66 11.02 5.05 -16.98
CA LEU A 66 10.76 4.35 -15.73
C LEU A 66 11.98 4.38 -14.80
N GLN A 67 13.16 4.10 -15.31
CA GLN A 67 14.41 4.11 -14.54
C GLN A 67 14.76 5.53 -14.07
N GLU A 68 14.54 6.55 -14.91
CA GLU A 68 14.71 7.96 -14.54
C GLU A 68 13.79 8.36 -13.37
N ASP A 69 12.49 8.05 -13.49
CA ASP A 69 11.48 8.37 -12.46
C ASP A 69 11.62 7.55 -11.18
N SER A 70 12.26 6.37 -11.28
CA SER A 70 12.43 5.41 -10.18
C SER A 70 13.82 5.48 -9.57
N ARG A 71 14.76 6.29 -10.10
CA ARG A 71 16.11 6.43 -9.56
C ARG A 71 16.11 6.90 -8.11
N HIS A 72 15.15 7.77 -7.75
CA HIS A 72 14.89 8.17 -6.36
C HIS A 72 14.32 7.07 -5.46
N LEU A 73 13.83 5.95 -6.03
CA LEU A 73 13.45 4.79 -5.22
C LEU A 73 14.69 4.07 -4.71
N LEU A 74 15.82 4.03 -5.44
CA LEU A 74 17.08 3.40 -4.96
C LEU A 74 17.57 4.07 -3.68
N GLU A 75 17.57 5.40 -3.62
CA GLU A 75 17.88 6.15 -2.39
C GLU A 75 16.93 5.81 -1.23
N PHE A 76 15.67 5.48 -1.55
CA PHE A 76 14.67 5.03 -0.57
C PHE A 76 14.89 3.57 -0.12
N LEU A 77 15.42 2.73 -1.01
CA LEU A 77 15.66 1.29 -0.81
C LEU A 77 16.95 1.02 -0.02
N ASP A 78 18.01 1.79 -0.28
CA ASP A 78 19.25 1.72 0.49
C ASP A 78 19.04 2.11 1.97
N ASN A 79 18.05 2.98 2.23
CA ASN A 79 17.71 3.44 3.57
C ASN A 79 16.53 2.68 4.21
N SER A 80 15.80 1.85 3.47
CA SER A 80 14.56 1.23 3.97
C SER A 80 14.40 -0.21 3.49
N GLU A 81 14.24 -1.10 4.45
CA GLU A 81 13.61 -2.40 4.25
C GLU A 81 12.33 -2.21 3.42
N LEU A 82 12.23 -2.93 2.29
CA LEU A 82 11.26 -2.81 1.19
C LEU A 82 9.84 -3.20 1.62
N VAL A 83 9.35 -2.63 2.71
CA VAL A 83 8.07 -2.92 3.30
C VAL A 83 7.17 -1.74 2.94
N ILE A 84 6.32 -1.93 1.93
CA ILE A 84 5.12 -1.09 1.77
C ILE A 84 4.24 -1.42 2.97
N ARG A 85 4.56 -0.82 4.13
CA ARG A 85 3.84 -1.05 5.37
C ARG A 85 2.44 -0.50 5.15
N PRO A 86 1.39 -1.36 5.12
CA PRO A 86 0.04 -0.86 5.05
C PRO A 86 -0.21 -0.08 6.34
N SER A 87 -0.57 1.19 6.17
CA SER A 87 -0.96 2.09 7.23
C SER A 87 -2.47 1.94 7.43
N GLU A 88 -2.92 1.58 8.64
CA GLU A 88 -4.34 1.60 8.96
C GLU A 88 -4.75 3.02 9.34
N ARG A 89 -5.63 3.62 8.55
CA ARG A 89 -5.97 5.04 8.65
C ARG A 89 -7.48 5.27 8.67
N LEU A 90 -7.90 6.29 9.41
CA LEU A 90 -9.28 6.76 9.43
C LEU A 90 -9.52 7.78 8.32
N PHE A 91 -10.67 7.66 7.68
CA PHE A 91 -11.17 8.61 6.69
C PHE A 91 -12.57 9.07 7.10
N ALA A 92 -12.93 10.31 6.75
CA ALA A 92 -14.27 10.82 6.92
C ALA A 92 -14.74 11.59 5.69
N CYS A 93 -15.98 11.33 5.29
CA CYS A 93 -16.64 12.04 4.19
C CYS A 93 -17.47 13.18 4.77
N VAL A 94 -17.13 14.41 4.41
CA VAL A 94 -17.86 15.61 4.85
C VAL A 94 -19.31 15.62 4.34
N THR A 95 -19.55 15.12 3.12
CA THR A 95 -20.87 15.19 2.47
C THR A 95 -21.89 14.22 3.07
N CYS A 96 -21.48 12.98 3.38
CA CYS A 96 -22.40 11.98 3.95
C CYS A 96 -22.14 11.66 5.42
N ASN A 97 -21.22 12.40 6.05
CA ASN A 97 -20.83 12.28 7.46
C ASN A 97 -20.53 10.84 7.91
N ARG A 98 -19.95 10.04 7.01
CA ARG A 98 -19.51 8.67 7.29
C ARG A 98 -18.02 8.65 7.50
N SER A 99 -17.56 7.92 8.50
CA SER A 99 -16.15 7.60 8.69
C SER A 99 -15.89 6.10 8.52
N TRP A 100 -14.68 5.74 8.07
CA TRP A 100 -14.28 4.35 7.88
C TRP A 100 -12.77 4.18 8.06
N TRP A 101 -12.39 3.07 8.65
CA TRP A 101 -10.99 2.63 8.73
C TRP A 101 -10.63 1.86 7.46
N LYS A 102 -9.42 2.07 6.95
CA LYS A 102 -8.90 1.34 5.80
C LYS A 102 -7.38 1.21 5.89
N LYS A 103 -6.88 0.02 5.54
CA LYS A 103 -5.47 -0.20 5.25
C LYS A 103 -5.11 0.38 3.89
N VAL A 104 -4.17 1.30 3.87
CA VAL A 104 -3.70 2.04 2.70
C VAL A 104 -2.17 2.03 2.65
N PRO A 105 -1.54 2.09 1.47
CA PRO A 105 -0.08 2.24 1.40
C PRO A 105 0.37 3.53 2.08
N TYR A 106 1.46 3.49 2.86
CA TYR A 106 1.98 4.66 3.59
C TYR A 106 2.23 5.88 2.70
N ARG A 107 2.78 5.69 1.50
CA ARG A 107 3.01 6.77 0.52
C ARG A 107 1.73 7.42 -0.03
N LYS A 108 0.56 6.80 0.18
CA LYS A 108 -0.71 7.16 -0.45
C LYS A 108 -1.86 6.89 0.51
N GLU A 109 -1.87 7.63 1.61
CA GLU A 109 -2.93 7.55 2.62
C GLU A 109 -4.23 8.23 2.17
N VAL A 110 -4.81 7.74 1.08
CA VAL A 110 -6.04 8.29 0.48
C VAL A 110 -7.07 7.20 0.24
N SER A 111 -8.35 7.55 0.37
CA SER A 111 -9.44 6.61 0.18
C SER A 111 -10.66 7.30 -0.43
N ARG A 112 -11.45 6.56 -1.19
CA ARG A 112 -12.70 7.07 -1.78
C ARG A 112 -13.89 6.68 -0.92
N CYS A 113 -14.80 7.61 -0.68
CA CYS A 113 -16.07 7.32 -0.03
C CYS A 113 -16.89 6.38 -0.92
N LYS A 114 -17.39 5.27 -0.38
CA LYS A 114 -18.21 4.31 -1.14
C LYS A 114 -19.55 4.89 -1.63
N LYS A 115 -20.06 5.94 -0.97
CA LYS A 115 -21.35 6.58 -1.31
C LYS A 115 -21.16 7.77 -2.26
N CYS A 116 -20.27 8.69 -1.90
CA CYS A 116 -20.07 9.93 -2.66
C CYS A 116 -19.04 9.79 -3.78
N LEU A 117 -18.23 8.72 -3.78
CA LEU A 117 -17.13 8.45 -4.72
C LEU A 117 -15.99 9.50 -4.73
N VAL A 118 -16.07 10.50 -3.85
CA VAL A 118 -15.05 11.53 -3.63
C VAL A 118 -13.85 10.94 -2.88
N ARG A 119 -12.64 11.35 -3.31
CA ARG A 119 -11.35 11.01 -2.68
C ARG A 119 -11.12 11.93 -1.47
N TYR A 120 -10.70 11.32 -0.37
CA TYR A 120 -10.33 12.00 0.87
C TYR A 120 -8.94 11.54 1.31
N ASP A 121 -8.21 12.47 1.92
CA ASP A 121 -6.97 12.16 2.63
C ASP A 121 -7.27 11.60 4.03
N ALA A 122 -6.32 10.87 4.59
CA ALA A 122 -6.42 10.32 5.93
C ALA A 122 -6.51 11.44 6.98
N ILE A 123 -7.25 11.16 8.05
CA ILE A 123 -7.32 12.05 9.20
C ILE A 123 -5.95 12.02 9.92
N PRO A 124 -5.41 13.17 10.36
CA PRO A 124 -4.19 13.21 11.18
C PRO A 124 -4.30 12.27 12.39
N LYS A 125 -3.22 11.55 12.74
CA LYS A 125 -3.22 10.49 13.78
C LYS A 125 -3.77 10.98 15.13
N GLU A 126 -3.44 12.20 15.48
CA GLU A 126 -3.80 12.88 16.73
C GLU A 126 -5.29 13.25 16.75
N ARG A 127 -5.96 13.16 15.60
CA ARG A 127 -7.36 13.50 15.40
C ARG A 127 -8.19 12.30 14.97
N GLU A 128 -7.63 11.10 14.91
CA GLU A 128 -8.44 9.92 14.60
C GLU A 128 -9.39 9.61 15.77
N TRP A 129 -10.49 8.93 15.45
CA TRP A 129 -11.46 8.48 16.43
C TRP A 129 -11.97 7.09 16.12
N GLY A 130 -12.29 6.34 17.17
CA GLY A 130 -12.80 4.98 17.08
C GLY A 130 -13.99 4.77 17.98
N ILE A 131 -14.81 3.79 17.64
CA ILE A 131 -15.86 3.29 18.55
C ILE A 131 -15.24 2.15 19.36
N GLY A 132 -15.04 2.39 20.65
CA GLY A 132 -14.70 1.35 21.62
C GLY A 132 -15.98 0.72 22.18
N VAL A 133 -16.02 -0.60 22.25
CA VAL A 133 -17.10 -1.35 22.92
C VAL A 133 -16.59 -1.77 24.28
N PHE A 134 -17.21 -1.29 25.35
CA PHE A 134 -16.87 -1.70 26.71
C PHE A 134 -17.79 -2.83 27.17
N HIS A 135 -17.21 -4.01 27.39
CA HIS A 135 -17.91 -5.15 27.98
C HIS A 135 -17.75 -5.12 29.49
N CYS A 136 -18.87 -5.08 30.22
CA CYS A 136 -18.87 -5.14 31.67
C CYS A 136 -18.88 -6.62 32.11
N HIS A 137 -17.77 -7.08 32.68
CA HIS A 137 -17.60 -8.50 33.08
C HIS A 137 -18.23 -8.84 34.45
N ARG A 138 -18.83 -7.88 35.16
CA ARG A 138 -19.30 -8.08 36.55
C ARG A 138 -20.64 -8.81 36.66
N THR A 139 -21.53 -8.73 35.67
CA THR A 139 -22.83 -9.42 35.72
C THR A 139 -23.35 -9.73 34.32
N PRO A 140 -24.09 -10.84 34.12
CA PRO A 140 -24.63 -11.26 32.82
C PRO A 140 -25.57 -10.24 32.13
N ASN A 141 -26.10 -9.26 32.87
CA ASN A 141 -27.05 -8.25 32.38
C ASN A 141 -26.50 -6.82 32.36
N CYS A 142 -25.17 -6.66 32.44
CA CYS A 142 -24.56 -5.34 32.47
C CYS A 142 -24.48 -4.74 31.05
N ARG A 143 -25.05 -3.53 30.86
CA ARG A 143 -25.18 -2.88 29.55
C ARG A 143 -23.80 -2.64 28.91
N THR A 144 -23.71 -2.92 27.62
CA THR A 144 -22.53 -2.61 26.80
C THR A 144 -22.62 -1.16 26.34
N PHE A 145 -21.58 -0.36 26.60
CA PHE A 145 -21.52 1.04 26.17
C PHE A 145 -20.59 1.18 24.95
N LYS A 146 -21.01 2.00 23.98
CA LYS A 146 -20.18 2.42 22.85
C LYS A 146 -19.63 3.80 23.15
N LEU A 147 -18.31 3.92 23.23
CA LEU A 147 -17.61 5.19 23.46
C LEU A 147 -16.89 5.61 22.19
N ILE A 148 -16.93 6.90 21.86
CA ILE A 148 -16.05 7.46 20.85
C ILE A 148 -14.75 7.81 21.58
N LYS A 149 -13.69 7.03 21.36
CA LYS A 149 -12.34 7.43 21.80
C LYS A 149 -11.71 8.28 20.71
N ARG A 150 -11.20 9.46 21.07
CA ARG A 150 -10.15 10.12 20.29
C ARG A 150 -8.86 9.35 20.53
N SER A 151 -8.05 9.16 19.50
CA SER A 151 -6.68 8.67 19.66
C SER A 151 -5.85 9.79 20.26
N ASP A 152 -5.94 9.95 21.58
CA ASP A 152 -4.99 10.78 22.32
C ASP A 152 -3.63 10.07 22.23
N THR A 153 -2.71 10.66 21.47
CA THR A 153 -1.29 10.30 21.47
C THR A 153 -0.72 10.61 22.86
N ALA A 154 -0.34 9.57 23.60
CA ALA A 154 0.54 9.65 24.76
C ALA A 154 1.97 9.32 24.32
#